data_AF-A0A7C1LP16-F1
#
_entry.id   AF-A0A7C1LP16-F1
#
_cell.length_a   1.000
_cell.length_b   1.000
_cell.length_c   1.000
_cell.angle_alpha   90.00
_cell.angle_beta   90.00
_cell.angle_gamma   90.00
#
_symmetry.space_group_name_H-M   'P 1'
#
loop_
_entity.id
_entity.type
_entity.pdbx_description
1 polymer ?
#
loop_
_entity_poly.entity_id
_entity_poly.type
_entity_poly.pdbx_seq_one_letter_code
_entity_poly.pdbx_strand_id
1 'polypeptide(L)' 'MMKGLLKLFKKKKPKWALVLMGGGSRGLAHIGILDVLQKNELTPDIIVGTSMGAVIGLSLIHI' A
#
# COMPACT_ATOMS: atom_id res chain seq x y z
N MET A 1 -36.11 -2.56 2.99
CA MET A 1 -35.87 -2.61 4.45
C MET A 1 -34.60 -3.39 4.83
N MET A 2 -34.35 -4.60 4.32
CA MET A 2 -33.15 -5.42 4.68
C MET A 2 -31.78 -4.85 4.28
N LYS A 3 -31.67 -4.08 3.19
CA LYS A 3 -30.39 -3.50 2.73
C LYS A 3 -29.73 -2.56 3.75
N GLY A 4 -30.52 -1.88 4.59
CA GLY A 4 -30.02 -1.00 5.66
C GLY A 4 -29.38 -1.78 6.82
N LEU A 5 -29.91 -2.97 7.13
CA LEU A 5 -29.41 -3.82 8.19
C LEU A 5 -28.02 -4.39 7.85
N LEU A 6 -27.82 -4.83 6.59
CA LEU A 6 -26.51 -5.29 6.11
C LEU A 6 -25.43 -4.20 6.16
N LYS A 7 -25.79 -2.91 6.02
CA LYS A 7 -24.85 -1.80 6.11
C LYS A 7 -24.34 -1.58 7.55
N LEU A 8 -25.16 -1.87 8.56
CA LEU A 8 -24.80 -1.74 9.98
C LEU A 8 -23.79 -2.81 10.43
N PHE A 9 -23.82 -3.99 9.83
CA PHE A 9 -22.89 -5.10 10.15
C PHE A 9 -21.68 -5.18 9.23
N LYS A 10 -21.56 -4.29 8.23
CA LYS A 10 -20.41 -4.27 7.33
C LYS A 10 -19.17 -3.75 8.06
N LYS A 11 -18.38 -4.67 8.61
CA LYS A 11 -17.08 -4.37 9.23
C LYS A 11 -16.20 -3.65 8.19
N LYS A 12 -15.73 -2.44 8.52
CA LYS A 12 -14.81 -1.71 7.63
C LYS A 12 -13.55 -2.55 7.44
N LYS A 13 -13.07 -2.64 6.20
CA LYS A 13 -11.74 -3.23 5.93
C LYS A 13 -10.70 -2.43 6.73
N PRO A 14 -9.75 -3.10 7.39
CA PRO A 14 -8.69 -2.42 8.11
C PRO A 14 -7.87 -1.62 7.10
N LYS A 15 -7.59 -0.36 7.44
CA LYS A 15 -6.68 0.46 6.66
C LYS A 15 -5.25 0.16 7.04
N TRP A 16 -4.33 0.24 6.09
CA TRP A 16 -2.92 0.03 6.35
C TRP A 16 -2.03 0.95 5.51
N ALA A 17 -0.81 1.18 5.99
CA ALA A 17 0.17 2.03 5.36
C ALA A 17 1.43 1.24 5.01
N LEU A 18 1.98 1.49 3.83
CA LEU A 18 3.30 1.01 3.43
C LEU A 18 4.34 2.09 3.74
N VAL A 19 5.33 1.77 4.58
CA VAL A 19 6.39 2.70 4.98
C VAL A 19 7.73 2.25 4.38
N LEU A 20 8.29 3.07 3.50
CA LEU A 20 9.52 2.77 2.76
C LEU A 20 10.67 3.67 3.24
N MET A 21 11.66 3.06 3.88
CA MET A 21 12.84 3.76 4.38
C MET A 21 13.79 4.18 3.24
N GLY A 22 14.61 5.21 3.49
CA GLY A 22 15.70 5.60 2.58
C GLY A 22 16.84 4.59 2.54
N GLY A 23 17.84 4.84 1.69
CA GLY A 23 19.00 3.94 1.56
C GLY A 23 19.85 4.08 0.29
N GLY A 24 19.66 5.16 -0.50
CA GLY A 24 20.38 5.35 -1.76
C GLY A 24 20.16 4.18 -2.72
N SER A 25 21.23 3.66 -3.32
CA SER A 25 21.17 2.51 -4.24
C SER A 25 20.60 1.24 -3.62
N ARG A 26 20.75 1.03 -2.30
CA ARG A 26 20.16 -0.13 -1.60
C ARG A 26 18.64 -0.06 -1.54
N GLY A 27 18.05 1.11 -1.76
CA GLY A 27 16.61 1.29 -1.84
C GLY A 27 15.96 0.46 -2.96
N LEU A 28 16.71 0.06 -3.99
CA LEU A 28 16.21 -0.81 -5.07
C LEU A 28 15.66 -2.16 -4.55
N ALA A 29 16.10 -2.61 -3.37
CA ALA A 29 15.53 -3.79 -2.72
C ALA A 29 14.01 -3.68 -2.47
N HIS A 30 13.47 -2.46 -2.33
CA HIS A 30 12.03 -2.23 -2.16
C HIS A 30 11.21 -2.68 -3.38
N ILE A 31 11.80 -2.69 -4.59
CA ILE A 31 11.09 -3.08 -5.83
C ILE A 31 10.53 -4.50 -5.73
N GLY A 32 11.28 -5.44 -5.14
CA GLY A 32 10.82 -6.82 -4.98
C GLY A 32 9.58 -6.93 -4.08
N ILE A 33 9.48 -6.09 -3.04
CA ILE A 33 8.30 -6.03 -2.17
C ILE A 33 7.10 -5.47 -2.93
N LEU A 34 7.31 -4.43 -3.76
CA LEU A 34 6.24 -3.84 -4.56
C LEU A 34 5.64 -4.84 -5.55
N ASP A 35 6.48 -5.61 -6.25
CA ASP A 35 6.06 -6.66 -7.17
C ASP A 35 5.19 -7.73 -6.49
N VAL A 36 5.58 -8.17 -5.29
CA VAL A 36 4.80 -9.14 -4.50
C VAL A 36 3.46 -8.54 -4.07
N LEU A 37 3.42 -7.29 -3.62
CA LEU A 37 2.17 -6.62 -3.24
C LEU A 37 1.21 -6.52 -4.43
N GLN A 38 1.71 -6.15 -5.62
CA GLN A 38 0.91 -6.07 -6.84
C GLN A 38 0.36 -7.44 -7.25
N LYS A 39 1.20 -8.48 -7.26
CA LYS A 39 0.79 -9.86 -7.61
C LYS A 39 -0.28 -10.44 -6.70
N ASN A 40 -0.37 -9.94 -5.46
CA ASN A 40 -1.37 -10.38 -4.48
C ASN A 40 -2.54 -9.39 -4.35
N GLU A 41 -2.64 -8.39 -5.23
CA GLU A 41 -3.69 -7.36 -5.20
C GLU A 41 -3.78 -6.61 -3.86
N LEU A 42 -2.64 -6.47 -3.16
CA LEU A 42 -2.53 -5.81 -1.87
C LEU A 42 -2.21 -4.33 -2.06
N THR A 43 -3.25 -3.50 -2.09
CA THR A 43 -3.11 -2.04 -2.23
C THR A 43 -3.09 -1.36 -0.86
N PRO A 44 -2.03 -0.60 -0.50
CA PRO A 44 -2.01 0.22 0.71
C PRO A 44 -2.94 1.43 0.58
N ASP A 45 -3.58 1.83 1.68
CA ASP A 45 -4.35 3.08 1.72
C ASP A 45 -3.45 4.31 1.75
N ILE A 46 -2.23 4.15 2.28
CA ILE A 46 -1.26 5.22 2.51
C ILE A 46 0.14 4.70 2.16
N ILE A 47 0.91 5.52 1.44
CA ILE A 47 2.32 5.26 1.19
C ILE A 47 3.12 6.39 1.82
N VAL A 48 4.09 6.03 2.66
CA VAL A 48 5.04 6.96 3.28
C VAL A 48 6.44 6.56 2.86
N GLY A 49 7.22 7.49 2.33
CA GLY A 49 8.58 7.21 1.87
C GLY A 49 9.57 8.30 2.25
N THR A 50 10.84 7.94 2.41
CA THR A 50 11.95 8.89 2.61
C THR A 50 13.04 8.67 1.57
N SER A 51 13.51 9.74 0.92
CA SER A 51 14.58 9.69 -0.10
C SER A 51 14.26 8.64 -1.18
N MET A 52 15.13 7.64 -1.40
CA MET A 52 14.89 6.57 -2.39
C MET A 52 13.58 5.80 -2.14
N GLY A 53 13.18 5.61 -0.87
CA GLY A 53 11.91 4.97 -0.55
C GLY A 53 10.70 5.78 -1.02
N ALA A 54 10.79 7.11 -1.04
CA ALA A 54 9.74 7.98 -1.61
C ALA A 54 9.68 7.85 -3.13
N VAL A 55 10.83 7.89 -3.80
CA VAL A 55 10.92 7.74 -5.27
C VAL A 55 10.33 6.40 -5.71
N ILE A 56 10.70 5.31 -5.04
CA ILE A 56 10.18 3.98 -5.36
C ILE A 56 8.70 3.89 -5.00
N GLY A 57 8.27 4.41 -3.85
CA GLY A 57 6.87 4.41 -3.43
C GLY A 57 5.90 5.10 -4.40
N LEU A 58 6.35 6.14 -5.13
CA LEU A 58 5.55 6.79 -6.17
C LEU A 58 5.12 5.84 -7.30
N SER A 59 5.91 4.79 -7.57
CA SER A 59 5.59 3.82 -8.64
C SER A 59 4.31 3.03 -8.37
N LEU A 60 3.89 2.91 -7.11
CA LEU A 60 2.64 2.24 -6.72
C LEU A 60 1.38 3.09 -6.93
N ILE A 61 1.49 4.40 -7.15
CA ILE A 61 0.33 5.31 -7.18
C ILE A 61 -0.51 5.16 -8.47
N HIS A 62 0.01 4.47 -9.49
CA HIS A 62 -0.63 4.32 -10.80
C HIS A 62 -1.37 2.98 -10.99
N ILE A 63 -1.45 2.13 -9.96
CA ILE A 63 -2.10 0.81 -9.98
C ILE A 63 -3.35 0.84 -9.09
#